data_AF-J0KCJ4-F1
#
_entry.id   AF-J0KCJ4-F1
#
_cell.length_a   1.000
_cell.length_b   1.000
_cell.length_c   1.000
_cell.angle_alpha   90.00
_cell.angle_beta   90.00
_cell.angle_gamma   90.00
#
_symmetry.space_group_name_H-M   'P 1'
#
loop_
_entity.id
_entity.type
_entity.pdbx_description
1 polymer ?
#
loop_
_entity_poly.entity_id
_entity_poly.type
_entity_poly.pdbx_seq_one_letter_code
_entity_poly.pdbx_strand_id
1 'polypeptide(L)'
;MTTAETPDEVAGVLEDESDDRVYFQISFSGLRYVNQNACERAVATYFALAAGVDHTNTEYPRACTHGAKAVENRTGLSRKSSVPELVEELLGINALQRPPAVADLEEASAKTAGHAVTWLVDPERIDDLVDIDQRFLDPYHGADKRPVRRSVKGVNSDFMRMMYAQAGRRGGRPFTDALLLYCALLWHFDLERHAGVDPRLACTLMSPYSGGGPIGDLEHVMPLFRNDRHCLVLVREAGFPRISAEYADELFKDLPSRRQEAPEDRAAAALDVLRSLGLVSAAHVLWTASPFTERDSAPLATLYVKGGSTFTDGRHLQHEIDAVVKDTDTIEGSALYPRAAEDGKSAFFGSGIYRYIVQENEVEASVVLTQLRLKHVADSDSHRAGLVVESLRRDGYLAYLRSMEVA
;
A
#
# COMPACT_ATOMS: atom_id res chain seq x y z
N MET A 1 41.21 -16.45 10.43
CA MET A 1 40.42 -17.67 10.68
C MET A 1 39.70 -17.48 11.98
N THR A 2 38.50 -16.91 11.88
CA THR A 2 37.55 -16.67 12.96
C THR A 2 36.20 -17.02 12.35
N THR A 3 35.52 -17.92 13.04
CA THR A 3 34.33 -18.64 12.60
C THR A 3 33.16 -17.68 12.32
N ALA A 4 32.52 -17.87 11.18
CA ALA A 4 31.28 -17.22 10.81
C ALA A 4 30.17 -17.68 11.75
N GLU A 5 29.54 -16.73 12.43
CA GLU A 5 28.30 -16.94 13.17
C GLU A 5 27.18 -17.21 12.16
N THR A 6 26.43 -18.28 12.40
CA THR A 6 25.34 -18.76 11.56
C THR A 6 24.10 -17.87 11.70
N PRO A 7 23.22 -17.81 10.67
CA PRO A 7 22.03 -16.94 10.66
C PRO A 7 20.98 -17.22 11.76
N ASP A 8 21.13 -18.29 12.53
CA ASP A 8 20.17 -18.71 13.55
C ASP A 8 20.29 -17.93 14.89
N GLU A 9 21.37 -17.19 15.14
CA GLU A 9 21.57 -16.46 16.41
C GLU A 9 20.98 -15.03 16.44
N VAL A 10 20.44 -14.53 15.33
CA VAL A 10 19.72 -13.23 15.29
C VAL A 10 18.21 -13.41 15.60
N ALA A 11 17.73 -14.65 15.71
CA ALA A 11 16.31 -14.96 16.00
C ALA A 11 15.95 -14.91 17.50
N GLY A 12 16.89 -14.56 18.39
CA GLY A 12 16.77 -14.75 19.84
C GLY A 12 16.30 -13.56 20.69
N VAL A 13 15.78 -12.48 20.10
CA VAL A 13 15.27 -11.32 20.88
C VAL A 13 13.94 -10.82 20.30
N LEU A 14 12.93 -11.69 20.28
CA LEU A 14 11.52 -11.31 20.21
C LEU A 14 10.74 -12.24 21.13
N GLU A 15 11.03 -12.15 22.43
CA GLU A 15 10.17 -12.77 23.46
C GLU A 15 8.88 -11.94 23.60
N ASP A 16 7.80 -12.52 23.08
CA ASP A 16 6.46 -12.57 23.66
C ASP A 16 5.93 -11.26 24.30
N GLU A 17 5.66 -10.25 23.47
CA GLU A 17 4.62 -9.27 23.77
C GLU A 17 3.32 -9.76 23.13
N SER A 18 2.29 -9.94 23.96
CA SER A 18 0.96 -10.44 23.62
C SER A 18 0.46 -10.10 22.22
N ASP A 19 -0.04 -11.13 21.55
CA ASP A 19 -0.64 -11.25 20.21
C ASP A 19 -1.77 -10.24 19.90
N ASP A 20 -1.50 -8.92 19.98
CA ASP A 20 -2.35 -7.83 19.51
C ASP A 20 -2.25 -7.75 17.97
N ARG A 21 -2.56 -8.84 17.28
CA ARG A 21 -2.74 -8.88 15.82
C ARG A 21 -4.00 -8.10 15.46
N VAL A 22 -3.85 -6.78 15.33
CA VAL A 22 -4.91 -5.81 15.04
C VAL A 22 -5.10 -5.71 13.51
N TYR A 23 -5.54 -6.79 12.89
CA TYR A 23 -5.95 -6.76 11.48
C TYR A 23 -7.17 -7.63 11.24
N PHE A 24 -7.84 -7.40 10.12
CA PHE A 24 -8.92 -8.24 9.64
C PHE A 24 -8.65 -8.68 8.22
N GLN A 25 -9.31 -9.77 7.83
CA GLN A 25 -9.17 -10.36 6.51
C GLN A 25 -10.46 -10.21 5.74
N ILE A 26 -10.35 -9.89 4.45
CA ILE A 26 -11.47 -9.89 3.53
C ILE A 26 -11.05 -10.61 2.24
N SER A 27 -11.96 -11.40 1.67
CA SER A 27 -11.73 -12.02 0.37
C SER A 27 -11.91 -11.00 -0.75
N PHE A 28 -10.92 -10.91 -1.63
CA PHE A 28 -11.00 -10.05 -2.81
C PHE A 28 -12.16 -10.46 -3.73
N SER A 29 -12.29 -11.76 -4.04
CA SER A 29 -13.40 -12.28 -4.86
C SER A 29 -14.75 -12.16 -4.18
N GLY A 30 -14.83 -12.32 -2.85
CA GLY A 30 -16.03 -12.03 -2.06
C GLY A 30 -16.48 -10.57 -2.21
N LEU A 31 -15.56 -9.62 -2.05
CA LEU A 31 -15.86 -8.20 -2.24
C LEU A 31 -16.26 -7.88 -3.70
N ARG A 32 -15.59 -8.49 -4.68
CA ARG A 32 -15.94 -8.35 -6.10
C ARG A 32 -17.36 -8.87 -6.37
N TYR A 33 -17.70 -10.04 -5.82
CA TYR A 33 -19.02 -10.66 -5.95
C TYR A 33 -20.12 -9.74 -5.40
N VAL A 34 -19.91 -9.16 -4.22
CA VAL A 34 -20.87 -8.20 -3.63
C VAL A 34 -20.98 -6.94 -4.48
N ASN A 35 -19.87 -6.42 -5.01
CA ASN A 35 -19.87 -5.25 -5.89
C ASN A 35 -20.60 -5.51 -7.23
N GLN A 36 -20.62 -6.76 -7.71
CA GLN A 36 -21.38 -7.15 -8.91
C GLN A 36 -22.88 -7.27 -8.65
N ASN A 37 -23.28 -7.77 -7.48
CA ASN A 37 -24.64 -8.26 -7.23
C ASN A 37 -25.45 -7.39 -6.25
N ALA A 38 -24.84 -6.45 -5.54
CA ALA A 38 -25.49 -5.63 -4.54
C ALA A 38 -25.32 -4.12 -4.79
N CYS A 39 -26.07 -3.31 -4.06
CA CYS A 39 -25.94 -1.86 -4.10
C CYS A 39 -24.64 -1.37 -3.45
N GLU A 40 -24.21 -0.14 -3.77
CA GLU A 40 -22.93 0.38 -3.30
C GLU A 40 -22.83 0.46 -1.75
N ARG A 41 -23.98 0.58 -1.07
CA ARG A 41 -24.08 0.57 0.39
C ARG A 41 -23.95 -0.82 1.00
N ALA A 42 -24.31 -1.86 0.26
CA ALA A 42 -24.16 -3.24 0.69
C ALA A 42 -22.69 -3.67 0.62
N VAL A 43 -21.92 -3.19 -0.37
CA VAL A 43 -20.46 -3.38 -0.45
C VAL A 43 -19.76 -2.87 0.80
N ALA A 44 -20.06 -1.65 1.22
CA ALA A 44 -19.50 -1.06 2.44
C ALA A 44 -19.95 -1.81 3.72
N THR A 45 -21.17 -2.32 3.73
CA THR A 45 -21.70 -3.13 4.85
C THR A 45 -20.96 -4.45 4.96
N TYR A 46 -20.78 -5.15 3.83
CA TYR A 46 -20.02 -6.39 3.74
C TYR A 46 -18.58 -6.19 4.23
N PHE A 47 -17.90 -5.13 3.77
CA PHE A 47 -16.55 -4.80 4.22
C PHE A 47 -16.46 -4.59 5.75
N ALA A 48 -17.44 -3.90 6.34
CA ALA A 48 -17.49 -3.69 7.80
C ALA A 48 -17.80 -4.97 8.60
N LEU A 49 -18.54 -5.91 8.00
CA LEU A 49 -18.82 -7.23 8.57
C LEU A 49 -17.62 -8.16 8.50
N ALA A 50 -16.87 -8.16 7.39
CA ALA A 50 -15.61 -8.90 7.26
C ALA A 50 -14.62 -8.52 8.37
N ALA A 51 -14.61 -7.26 8.79
CA ALA A 51 -13.79 -6.81 9.93
C ALA A 51 -14.21 -7.34 11.32
N GLY A 52 -15.36 -8.01 11.41
CA GLY A 52 -15.84 -8.69 12.62
C GLY A 52 -15.57 -10.19 12.61
N VAL A 53 -14.91 -10.69 11.56
CA VAL A 53 -14.44 -12.06 11.46
C VAL A 53 -13.11 -12.17 12.18
N ASP A 54 -12.96 -13.21 12.99
CA ASP A 54 -11.69 -13.55 13.62
C ASP A 54 -10.68 -13.97 12.54
N HIS A 55 -9.55 -13.27 12.45
CA HIS A 55 -8.50 -13.54 11.46
C HIS A 55 -7.82 -14.90 11.66
N THR A 56 -7.94 -15.50 12.84
CA THR A 56 -7.44 -16.85 13.12
C THR A 56 -8.39 -17.94 12.61
N ASN A 57 -9.62 -17.58 12.22
CA ASN A 57 -10.60 -18.52 11.73
C ASN A 57 -10.37 -18.84 10.24
N THR A 58 -9.94 -20.08 9.99
CA THR A 58 -9.71 -20.62 8.65
C THR A 58 -10.84 -21.56 8.18
N GLU A 59 -11.95 -21.67 8.91
CA GLU A 59 -13.10 -22.52 8.55
C GLU A 59 -14.16 -21.73 7.76
N TYR A 60 -14.81 -22.37 6.78
CA TYR A 60 -15.90 -21.76 6.01
C TYR A 60 -17.27 -22.36 6.31
N PRO A 61 -18.33 -21.53 6.37
CA PRO A 61 -18.34 -20.07 6.29
C PRO A 61 -17.77 -19.39 7.56
N ARG A 62 -17.18 -18.19 7.43
CA ARG A 62 -16.46 -17.56 8.56
C ARG A 62 -17.41 -16.82 9.51
N ALA A 63 -17.23 -17.02 10.81
CA ALA A 63 -18.10 -16.43 11.83
C ALA A 63 -17.76 -14.95 12.08
N CYS A 64 -18.77 -14.08 11.95
CA CYS A 64 -18.69 -12.66 12.22
C CYS A 64 -19.39 -12.32 13.53
N THR A 65 -18.69 -11.59 14.41
CA THR A 65 -19.21 -11.10 15.69
C THR A 65 -19.80 -9.68 15.60
N HIS A 66 -19.65 -9.00 14.47
CA HIS A 66 -20.20 -7.67 14.27
C HIS A 66 -21.72 -7.70 14.00
N GLY A 67 -22.48 -7.14 14.93
CA GLY A 67 -23.90 -6.84 14.73
C GLY A 67 -24.16 -5.47 14.09
N ALA A 68 -25.45 -5.14 13.89
CA ALA A 68 -25.86 -3.93 13.19
C ALA A 68 -25.25 -2.64 13.75
N LYS A 69 -25.19 -2.49 15.09
CA LYS A 69 -24.59 -1.33 15.75
C LYS A 69 -23.09 -1.17 15.45
N ALA A 70 -22.37 -2.28 15.32
CA ALA A 70 -20.95 -2.29 15.01
C ALA A 70 -20.71 -1.83 13.56
N VAL A 71 -21.58 -2.24 12.64
CA VAL A 71 -21.62 -1.73 11.27
C VAL A 71 -21.95 -0.24 11.26
N GLU A 72 -23.03 0.20 11.93
CA GLU A 72 -23.44 1.62 11.98
C GLU A 72 -22.29 2.53 12.43
N ASN A 73 -21.56 2.14 13.48
CA ASN A 73 -20.45 2.93 14.02
C ASN A 73 -19.29 3.08 13.03
N ARG A 74 -18.96 2.03 12.27
CA ARG A 74 -17.81 2.02 11.33
C ARG A 74 -18.15 2.60 9.97
N THR A 75 -19.40 2.45 9.56
CA THR A 75 -19.91 2.93 8.28
C THR A 75 -20.44 4.36 8.35
N GLY A 76 -20.83 4.82 9.55
CA GLY A 76 -21.55 6.08 9.72
C GLY A 76 -23.01 6.02 9.24
N LEU A 77 -23.57 4.82 9.05
CA LEU A 77 -24.97 4.62 8.70
C LEU A 77 -25.87 5.10 9.85
N SER A 78 -26.53 6.25 9.67
CA SER A 78 -27.27 6.93 10.73
C SER A 78 -28.77 6.61 10.80
N ARG A 79 -29.29 5.71 9.96
CA ARG A 79 -30.72 5.32 9.95
C ARG A 79 -30.88 3.92 10.52
N LYS A 80 -31.65 3.80 11.61
CA LYS A 80 -31.98 2.53 12.29
C LYS A 80 -32.50 1.42 11.37
N SER A 81 -33.03 1.74 10.19
CA SER A 81 -33.55 0.76 9.22
C SER A 81 -32.57 0.37 8.10
N SER A 82 -31.49 1.12 7.87
CA SER A 82 -30.65 0.88 6.69
C SER A 82 -29.73 -0.33 6.82
N VAL A 83 -29.19 -0.63 8.01
CA VAL A 83 -28.30 -1.81 8.16
C VAL A 83 -29.08 -3.12 8.01
N PRO A 84 -30.25 -3.32 8.66
CA PRO A 84 -31.06 -4.52 8.45
C PRO A 84 -31.42 -4.75 6.97
N GLU A 85 -31.85 -3.71 6.25
CA GLU A 85 -32.18 -3.81 4.82
C GLU A 85 -30.97 -4.26 3.98
N LEU A 86 -29.78 -3.71 4.25
CA LEU A 86 -28.55 -4.07 3.54
C LEU A 86 -28.07 -5.48 3.90
N VAL A 87 -28.28 -5.92 5.13
CA VAL A 87 -27.99 -7.31 5.55
C VAL A 87 -28.93 -8.29 4.86
N GLU A 88 -30.23 -7.98 4.76
CA GLU A 88 -31.17 -8.83 4.01
C GLU A 88 -30.85 -8.87 2.51
N GLU A 89 -30.36 -7.78 1.93
CA GLU A 89 -29.84 -7.78 0.56
C GLU A 89 -28.63 -8.71 0.40
N LEU A 90 -27.65 -8.63 1.31
CA LEU A 90 -26.47 -9.50 1.32
C LEU A 90 -26.85 -10.98 1.54
N LEU A 91 -27.82 -11.27 2.40
CA LEU A 91 -28.40 -12.62 2.54
C LEU A 91 -29.07 -13.07 1.25
N GLY A 92 -29.82 -12.19 0.58
CA GLY A 92 -30.52 -12.48 -0.67
C GLY A 92 -29.62 -12.82 -1.85
N ILE A 93 -28.38 -12.31 -1.86
CA ILE A 93 -27.35 -12.68 -2.83
C ILE A 93 -26.40 -13.77 -2.31
N ASN A 94 -26.66 -14.40 -1.16
CA ASN A 94 -25.78 -15.39 -0.53
C ASN A 94 -24.35 -14.88 -0.24
N ALA A 95 -24.19 -13.57 0.00
CA ALA A 95 -22.95 -13.00 0.51
C ALA A 95 -22.86 -13.07 2.05
N LEU A 96 -23.93 -13.50 2.71
CA LEU A 96 -24.00 -13.80 4.13
C LEU A 96 -24.89 -15.02 4.32
N GLN A 97 -24.71 -15.71 5.45
CA GLN A 97 -25.64 -16.71 5.93
C GLN A 97 -26.04 -16.40 7.39
N ARG A 98 -27.25 -16.82 7.76
CA ARG A 98 -27.70 -16.73 9.15
C ARG A 98 -27.01 -17.84 9.96
N PRO A 99 -26.59 -17.56 11.21
CA PRO A 99 -26.05 -18.62 12.05
C PRO A 99 -27.13 -19.70 12.30
N PRO A 100 -26.72 -20.97 12.47
CA PRO A 100 -27.64 -22.05 12.84
C PRO A 100 -28.32 -21.77 14.20
N ALA A 101 -29.44 -22.44 14.47
CA ALA A 101 -30.21 -22.23 15.69
C ALA A 101 -29.39 -22.58 16.96
N VAL A 102 -29.71 -21.90 18.06
CA VAL A 102 -29.02 -21.78 19.37
C VAL A 102 -28.23 -22.99 19.90
N ALA A 103 -28.58 -24.24 19.55
CA ALA A 103 -27.82 -25.42 19.98
C ALA A 103 -26.42 -25.53 19.34
N ASP A 104 -26.23 -25.03 18.12
CA ASP A 104 -24.94 -25.08 17.40
C ASP A 104 -24.09 -23.81 17.63
N LEU A 105 -24.68 -22.78 18.26
CA LEU A 105 -24.02 -21.52 18.59
C LEU A 105 -23.10 -21.63 19.79
N GLU A 106 -23.33 -22.57 20.72
CA GLU A 106 -22.41 -22.81 21.85
C GLU A 106 -21.08 -23.38 21.36
N GLU A 107 -21.08 -24.25 20.35
CA GLU A 107 -19.87 -24.82 19.77
C GLU A 107 -19.10 -23.78 18.92
N ALA A 108 -19.80 -22.95 18.14
CA ALA A 108 -19.19 -21.86 17.37
C ALA A 108 -18.68 -20.71 18.27
N SER A 109 -19.43 -20.33 19.31
CA SER A 109 -19.07 -19.26 20.26
C SER A 109 -18.00 -19.70 21.25
N ALA A 110 -17.87 -20.99 21.56
CA ALA A 110 -16.77 -21.52 22.37
C ALA A 110 -15.41 -21.35 21.67
N LYS A 111 -15.38 -21.38 20.33
CA LYS A 111 -14.17 -21.09 19.53
C LYS A 111 -13.87 -19.59 19.42
N THR A 112 -14.88 -18.71 19.47
CA THR A 112 -14.73 -17.24 19.38
C THR A 112 -14.97 -16.55 20.73
N ALA A 113 -13.94 -16.54 21.58
CA ALA A 113 -13.75 -15.73 22.80
C ALA A 113 -14.95 -14.92 23.37
N GLY A 114 -16.09 -15.57 23.67
CA GLY A 114 -17.20 -15.00 24.44
C GLY A 114 -18.11 -13.98 23.72
N HIS A 115 -18.06 -13.84 22.40
CA HIS A 115 -18.99 -12.98 21.63
C HIS A 115 -19.98 -13.80 20.80
N ALA A 116 -21.28 -13.47 20.89
CA ALA A 116 -22.32 -14.14 20.11
C ALA A 116 -22.10 -13.91 18.60
N VAL A 117 -21.93 -15.00 17.85
CA VAL A 117 -21.88 -14.98 16.38
C VAL A 117 -23.16 -14.36 15.86
N THR A 118 -23.02 -13.31 15.05
CA THR A 118 -24.17 -12.58 14.50
C THR A 118 -24.46 -12.99 13.06
N TRP A 119 -23.43 -13.22 12.25
CA TRP A 119 -23.55 -13.57 10.83
C TRP A 119 -22.44 -14.55 10.41
N LEU A 120 -22.66 -15.31 9.35
CA LEU A 120 -21.64 -16.10 8.68
C LEU A 120 -21.32 -15.41 7.35
N VAL A 121 -20.04 -15.18 7.03
CA VAL A 121 -19.60 -14.46 5.83
C VAL A 121 -19.17 -15.46 4.74
N ASP A 122 -19.69 -15.26 3.53
CA ASP A 122 -19.59 -16.13 2.33
C ASP A 122 -19.63 -15.21 1.08
N PRO A 123 -19.08 -15.49 -0.11
CA PRO A 123 -18.06 -16.48 -0.47
C PRO A 123 -16.67 -15.91 -0.20
N GLU A 124 -16.33 -15.72 1.07
CA GLU A 124 -14.93 -15.48 1.38
C GLU A 124 -14.12 -16.72 0.97
N ARG A 125 -13.04 -16.53 0.21
CA ARG A 125 -12.15 -17.63 -0.19
C ARG A 125 -10.80 -17.48 0.49
N ILE A 126 -10.24 -18.58 1.00
CA ILE A 126 -8.99 -18.55 1.80
C ILE A 126 -7.82 -18.17 0.90
N ASP A 127 -7.90 -18.55 -0.38
CA ASP A 127 -6.84 -18.37 -1.36
C ASP A 127 -6.72 -16.94 -1.88
N ASP A 128 -7.61 -16.01 -1.50
CA ASP A 128 -7.56 -14.61 -1.90
C ASP A 128 -7.85 -13.60 -0.77
N LEU A 129 -7.58 -14.01 0.47
CA LEU A 129 -7.71 -13.14 1.64
C LEU A 129 -6.63 -12.06 1.64
N VAL A 130 -7.04 -10.81 1.80
CA VAL A 130 -6.14 -9.69 2.03
C VAL A 130 -6.20 -9.25 3.49
N ASP A 131 -5.02 -9.07 4.10
CA ASP A 131 -4.88 -8.61 5.46
C ASP A 131 -4.91 -7.07 5.50
N ILE A 132 -5.88 -6.50 6.24
CA ILE A 132 -6.08 -5.06 6.37
C ILE A 132 -5.95 -4.66 7.85
N ASP A 133 -5.08 -3.70 8.12
CA ASP A 133 -4.93 -3.12 9.46
C ASP A 133 -6.26 -2.58 9.98
N GLN A 134 -6.61 -2.92 11.23
CA GLN A 134 -7.90 -2.53 11.80
C GLN A 134 -8.07 -1.00 11.92
N ARG A 135 -6.96 -0.24 11.91
CA ARG A 135 -6.94 1.23 11.83
C ARG A 135 -7.50 1.80 10.53
N PHE A 136 -7.71 0.95 9.52
CA PHE A 136 -8.50 1.31 8.34
C PHE A 136 -9.94 1.69 8.73
N LEU A 137 -10.57 0.89 9.59
CA LEU A 137 -11.96 1.13 10.02
C LEU A 137 -12.07 1.84 11.37
N ASP A 138 -11.08 1.65 12.24
CA ASP A 138 -11.02 2.25 13.57
C ASP A 138 -9.67 2.93 13.79
N PRO A 139 -9.50 4.20 13.35
CA PRO A 139 -8.23 4.92 13.43
C PRO A 139 -7.62 5.04 14.85
N TYR A 140 -8.42 4.75 15.89
CA TYR A 140 -8.00 4.81 17.30
C TYR A 140 -7.74 3.43 17.90
N HIS A 141 -7.84 2.36 17.12
CA HIS A 141 -7.53 1.02 17.59
C HIS A 141 -6.04 0.94 18.01
N GLY A 142 -5.80 0.46 19.23
CA GLY A 142 -4.45 0.39 19.82
C GLY A 142 -3.90 1.74 20.34
N ALA A 143 -4.61 2.86 20.16
CA ALA A 143 -4.24 4.10 20.84
C ALA A 143 -4.59 3.98 22.33
N ASP A 144 -3.59 4.21 23.19
CA ASP A 144 -3.73 4.23 24.65
C ASP A 144 -5.12 4.69 25.08
N LYS A 145 -5.84 3.82 25.79
CA LYS A 145 -7.25 3.97 26.24
C LYS A 145 -7.42 5.18 27.15
N ARG A 146 -7.25 6.39 26.64
CA ARG A 146 -7.74 7.61 27.26
C ARG A 146 -9.13 7.86 26.69
N PRO A 147 -10.16 7.99 27.54
CA PRO A 147 -11.52 8.23 27.09
C PRO A 147 -11.63 9.69 26.66
N VAL A 148 -11.02 10.02 25.53
CA VAL A 148 -11.23 11.31 24.90
C VAL A 148 -12.56 11.17 24.16
N ARG A 149 -13.65 11.48 24.89
CA ARG A 149 -14.91 11.96 24.30
C ARG A 149 -14.58 13.24 23.49
N ARG A 150 -13.98 13.10 22.32
CA ARG A 150 -13.89 14.18 21.32
C ARG A 150 -14.10 13.58 19.95
N SER A 151 -15.14 14.10 19.32
CA SER A 151 -15.41 14.11 17.89
C SER A 151 -14.22 14.66 17.10
N VAL A 152 -13.20 13.84 16.89
CA VAL A 152 -12.07 14.15 15.99
C VAL A 152 -12.16 13.16 14.84
N LYS A 153 -12.42 13.70 13.65
CA LYS A 153 -12.50 12.97 12.38
C LYS A 153 -11.13 12.36 12.09
N GLY A 154 -11.05 11.04 12.01
CA GLY A 154 -9.91 10.34 11.42
C GLY A 154 -10.14 10.17 9.93
N VAL A 155 -9.10 10.40 9.12
CA VAL A 155 -9.13 10.40 7.65
C VAL A 155 -9.81 9.15 7.04
N ASN A 156 -9.77 7.99 7.72
CA ASN A 156 -10.38 6.75 7.20
C ASN A 156 -11.80 6.47 7.68
N SER A 157 -12.18 6.94 8.87
CA SER A 157 -13.60 6.99 9.27
C SER A 157 -14.41 7.88 8.32
N ASP A 158 -13.74 8.85 7.69
CA ASP A 158 -14.30 9.66 6.61
C ASP A 158 -14.44 8.87 5.31
N PHE A 159 -13.66 7.81 5.01
CA PHE A 159 -13.80 7.07 3.76
C PHE A 159 -15.12 6.32 3.65
N MET A 160 -15.45 5.49 4.65
CA MET A 160 -16.74 4.79 4.67
C MET A 160 -17.88 5.80 4.72
N ARG A 161 -17.75 6.84 5.56
CA ARG A 161 -18.75 7.91 5.66
C ARG A 161 -18.93 8.72 4.37
N MET A 162 -17.85 8.99 3.62
CA MET A 162 -17.85 9.66 2.32
C MET A 162 -18.48 8.77 1.26
N MET A 163 -18.13 7.48 1.24
CA MET A 163 -18.77 6.49 0.38
C MET A 163 -20.27 6.46 0.62
N TYR A 164 -20.75 6.47 1.87
CA TYR A 164 -22.19 6.56 2.15
C TYR A 164 -22.81 7.90 1.73
N ALA A 165 -22.14 9.02 2.02
CA ALA A 165 -22.61 10.35 1.62
C ALA A 165 -22.73 10.49 0.09
N GLN A 166 -21.85 9.82 -0.65
CA GLN A 166 -21.79 9.86 -2.11
C GLN A 166 -22.63 8.75 -2.77
N ALA A 167 -22.82 7.60 -2.13
CA ALA A 167 -23.72 6.53 -2.57
C ALA A 167 -25.20 6.95 -2.55
N GLY A 168 -25.57 7.91 -1.68
CA GLY A 168 -26.88 8.57 -1.72
C GLY A 168 -27.05 9.57 -2.86
N ARG A 169 -25.96 9.95 -3.55
CA ARG A 169 -25.93 10.78 -4.75
C ARG A 169 -25.61 9.88 -5.95
N ARG A 170 -25.78 10.35 -7.19
CA ARG A 170 -25.49 9.56 -8.41
C ARG A 170 -23.98 9.26 -8.62
N GLY A 171 -23.13 9.31 -7.58
CA GLY A 171 -21.66 9.31 -7.65
C GLY A 171 -20.94 8.41 -6.63
N GLY A 172 -21.57 7.36 -6.09
CA GLY A 172 -20.95 6.43 -5.13
C GLY A 172 -20.02 5.37 -5.74
N ARG A 173 -20.09 5.13 -7.06
CA ARG A 173 -19.34 4.06 -7.73
C ARG A 173 -17.81 4.20 -7.66
N PRO A 174 -17.22 5.41 -7.81
CA PRO A 174 -15.78 5.58 -7.62
C PRO A 174 -15.29 5.16 -6.22
N PHE A 175 -16.13 5.20 -5.19
CA PHE A 175 -15.76 4.78 -3.83
C PHE A 175 -15.80 3.26 -3.66
N THR A 176 -16.79 2.58 -4.24
CA THR A 176 -16.82 1.11 -4.24
C THR A 176 -15.74 0.53 -5.14
N ASP A 177 -15.47 1.18 -6.28
CA ASP A 177 -14.36 0.84 -7.16
C ASP A 177 -13.01 1.07 -6.46
N ALA A 178 -12.89 2.14 -5.65
CA ALA A 178 -11.70 2.37 -4.81
C ALA A 178 -11.52 1.30 -3.73
N LEU A 179 -12.58 0.85 -3.05
CA LEU A 179 -12.51 -0.28 -2.11
C LEU A 179 -12.00 -1.55 -2.78
N LEU A 180 -12.57 -1.87 -3.95
CA LEU A 180 -12.19 -3.03 -4.72
C LEU A 180 -10.74 -2.92 -5.19
N LEU A 181 -10.35 -1.78 -5.76
CA LEU A 181 -8.99 -1.52 -6.21
C LEU A 181 -8.00 -1.61 -5.04
N TYR A 182 -8.34 -1.07 -3.87
CA TYR A 182 -7.47 -1.13 -2.70
C TYR A 182 -7.21 -2.58 -2.23
N CYS A 183 -8.26 -3.41 -2.16
CA CYS A 183 -8.10 -4.83 -1.83
C CYS A 183 -7.29 -5.56 -2.92
N ALA A 184 -7.55 -5.25 -4.20
CA ALA A 184 -6.79 -5.82 -5.30
C ALA A 184 -5.30 -5.44 -5.23
N LEU A 185 -4.98 -4.18 -4.94
CA LEU A 185 -3.60 -3.73 -4.78
C LEU A 185 -2.93 -4.37 -3.56
N LEU A 186 -3.65 -4.57 -2.45
CA LEU A 186 -3.14 -5.29 -1.28
C LEU A 186 -2.82 -6.75 -1.60
N TRP A 187 -3.65 -7.40 -2.43
CA TRP A 187 -3.40 -8.77 -2.89
C TRP A 187 -2.09 -8.91 -3.66
N HIS A 188 -1.66 -7.86 -4.35
CA HIS A 188 -0.38 -7.80 -5.09
C HIS A 188 0.69 -6.95 -4.39
N PHE A 189 0.51 -6.66 -3.11
CA PHE A 189 1.48 -5.91 -2.32
C PHE A 189 2.49 -6.86 -1.69
N ASP A 190 3.75 -6.71 -2.08
CA ASP A 190 4.85 -7.52 -1.58
C ASP A 190 6.10 -6.63 -1.45
N LEU A 191 6.47 -6.32 -0.20
CA LEU A 191 7.67 -5.54 0.07
C LEU A 191 8.95 -6.33 -0.23
N GLU A 192 8.94 -7.63 0.05
CA GLU A 192 10.09 -8.46 -0.24
C GLU A 192 10.31 -8.55 -1.73
N ARG A 193 9.32 -8.92 -2.53
CA ARG A 193 9.55 -9.15 -3.96
C ARG A 193 9.55 -7.87 -4.80
N HIS A 194 8.68 -6.93 -4.48
CA HIS A 194 8.42 -5.77 -5.33
C HIS A 194 8.79 -4.45 -4.68
N ALA A 195 9.12 -4.41 -3.38
CA ALA A 195 9.22 -3.17 -2.61
C ALA A 195 7.92 -2.35 -2.73
N GLY A 196 6.76 -2.97 -2.73
CA GLY A 196 5.45 -2.32 -2.87
C GLY A 196 4.44 -3.14 -3.66
N VAL A 197 3.55 -2.47 -4.39
CA VAL A 197 2.68 -3.15 -5.38
C VAL A 197 3.52 -3.58 -6.58
N ASP A 198 3.23 -4.76 -7.15
CA ASP A 198 3.84 -5.23 -8.40
C ASP A 198 3.82 -4.12 -9.48
N PRO A 199 5.00 -3.68 -9.99
CA PRO A 199 5.10 -2.61 -10.98
C PRO A 199 4.42 -2.93 -12.31
N ARG A 200 4.14 -4.21 -12.60
CA ARG A 200 3.38 -4.63 -13.79
C ARG A 200 1.91 -4.20 -13.74
N LEU A 201 1.39 -4.00 -12.53
CA LEU A 201 -0.01 -3.63 -12.30
C LEU A 201 -0.16 -2.13 -12.14
N ALA A 202 0.79 -1.49 -11.43
CA ALA A 202 0.70 -0.08 -11.12
C ALA A 202 2.08 0.58 -10.97
N CYS A 203 2.55 1.22 -12.04
CA CYS A 203 3.75 2.05 -11.98
C CYS A 203 3.72 3.20 -12.99
N THR A 204 4.77 4.02 -12.93
CA THR A 204 5.18 4.95 -13.98
C THR A 204 6.69 4.85 -14.13
N LEU A 205 7.18 4.58 -15.34
CA LEU A 205 8.61 4.59 -15.64
C LEU A 205 9.15 6.02 -15.57
N MET A 206 10.26 6.21 -14.87
CA MET A 206 10.96 7.50 -14.89
C MET A 206 11.80 7.59 -16.16
N SER A 207 11.76 8.74 -16.81
CA SER A 207 12.55 8.96 -18.03
C SER A 207 13.91 9.56 -17.68
N PRO A 208 14.97 9.29 -18.46
CA PRO A 208 16.20 10.06 -18.36
C PRO A 208 15.91 11.56 -18.43
N TYR A 209 16.63 12.34 -17.63
CA TYR A 209 16.47 13.79 -17.65
C TYR A 209 17.11 14.36 -18.93
N SER A 210 16.32 14.57 -19.98
CA SER A 210 16.74 15.34 -21.17
C SER A 210 16.39 16.82 -20.97
N GLY A 211 17.37 17.68 -20.70
CA GLY A 211 17.17 19.12 -20.45
C GLY A 211 16.31 19.81 -21.52
N GLY A 212 15.31 20.60 -21.11
CA GLY A 212 14.31 21.22 -22.00
C GLY A 212 14.34 22.75 -22.11
N GLY A 213 15.44 23.39 -21.72
CA GLY A 213 15.63 24.86 -21.63
C GLY A 213 16.89 25.18 -20.81
N PRO A 214 17.45 26.41 -20.79
CA PRO A 214 18.89 26.67 -20.60
C PRO A 214 19.38 26.28 -19.20
N ILE A 215 19.68 24.99 -19.12
CA ILE A 215 20.51 24.25 -18.19
C ILE A 215 21.51 23.60 -19.15
N GLY A 216 22.44 24.40 -19.65
CA GLY A 216 23.41 23.95 -20.65
C GLY A 216 24.31 22.88 -20.02
N ASP A 217 24.27 21.69 -20.59
CA ASP A 217 25.29 20.64 -20.45
C ASP A 217 25.24 19.73 -19.20
N LEU A 218 24.06 19.41 -18.65
CA LEU A 218 23.94 18.25 -17.77
C LEU A 218 23.47 17.04 -18.58
N GLU A 219 24.44 16.20 -19.00
CA GLU A 219 24.14 14.84 -19.47
C GLU A 219 23.35 14.09 -18.40
N HIS A 220 22.39 13.26 -18.81
CA HIS A 220 21.54 12.49 -17.89
C HIS A 220 22.32 11.38 -17.16
N VAL A 221 23.53 11.07 -17.61
CA VAL A 221 24.51 10.19 -16.99
C VAL A 221 25.79 11.01 -16.86
N MET A 222 26.39 11.05 -15.67
CA MET A 222 27.62 11.80 -15.40
C MET A 222 28.61 10.90 -14.64
N PRO A 223 29.87 10.79 -15.07
CA PRO A 223 30.89 10.10 -14.29
C PRO A 223 31.17 10.83 -12.98
N LEU A 224 31.41 10.09 -11.90
CA LEU A 224 31.87 10.70 -10.64
C LEU A 224 33.38 11.00 -10.77
N PHE A 225 33.80 12.26 -10.70
CA PHE A 225 35.20 12.65 -11.01
C PHE A 225 36.28 11.94 -10.19
N ARG A 226 35.97 11.57 -8.94
CA ARG A 226 36.88 10.83 -8.05
C ARG A 226 36.70 9.31 -8.13
N ASN A 227 35.73 8.81 -8.90
CA ASN A 227 35.41 7.39 -9.01
C ASN A 227 34.94 7.04 -10.43
N ASP A 228 35.90 6.62 -11.26
CA ASP A 228 35.72 6.35 -12.70
C ASP A 228 34.77 5.19 -13.00
N ARG A 229 34.47 4.33 -12.03
CA ARG A 229 33.59 3.15 -12.21
C ARG A 229 32.12 3.43 -11.96
N HIS A 230 31.78 4.62 -11.50
CA HIS A 230 30.44 4.94 -11.02
C HIS A 230 29.88 6.15 -11.76
N CYS A 231 28.59 6.07 -12.05
CA CYS A 231 27.88 7.14 -12.74
C CYS A 231 26.71 7.63 -11.89
N LEU A 232 26.60 8.96 -11.78
CA LEU A 232 25.38 9.63 -11.36
C LEU A 232 24.38 9.63 -12.51
N VAL A 233 23.17 9.15 -12.27
CA VAL A 233 22.09 9.17 -13.26
C VAL A 233 20.96 10.09 -12.77
N LEU A 234 20.50 10.96 -13.67
CA LEU A 234 19.40 11.90 -13.45
C LEU A 234 18.15 11.43 -14.17
N VAL A 235 17.06 11.32 -13.42
CA VAL A 235 15.75 10.89 -13.94
C VAL A 235 14.65 11.88 -13.59
N ARG A 236 13.63 11.92 -14.44
CA ARG A 236 12.45 12.77 -14.30
C ARG A 236 11.22 11.93 -14.00
N GLU A 237 10.46 12.33 -12.98
CA GLU A 237 9.15 11.78 -12.65
C GLU A 237 8.16 12.16 -13.75
N ALA A 238 7.62 11.16 -14.46
CA ALA A 238 6.61 11.36 -15.50
C ALA A 238 5.18 11.51 -14.94
N GLY A 239 4.99 11.25 -13.64
CA GLY A 239 3.71 11.40 -12.95
C GLY A 239 3.51 10.40 -11.82
N PHE A 240 2.31 10.43 -11.24
CA PHE A 240 1.86 9.42 -10.28
C PHE A 240 1.68 8.06 -10.99
N PRO A 241 1.86 6.92 -10.29
CA PRO A 241 1.60 5.60 -10.87
C PRO A 241 0.23 5.50 -11.52
N ARG A 242 0.14 4.78 -12.63
CA ARG A 242 -1.13 4.46 -13.29
C ARG A 242 -1.39 2.97 -13.21
N ILE A 243 -2.66 2.59 -13.12
CA ILE A 243 -3.06 1.19 -13.26
C ILE A 243 -2.88 0.78 -14.72
N SER A 244 -2.29 -0.39 -14.99
CA SER A 244 -2.14 -0.91 -16.35
C SER A 244 -3.52 -1.18 -16.98
N ALA A 245 -3.61 -1.04 -18.30
CA ALA A 245 -4.88 -1.25 -19.01
C ALA A 245 -5.35 -2.70 -18.86
N GLU A 246 -4.44 -3.68 -18.93
CA GLU A 246 -4.80 -5.10 -18.74
C GLU A 246 -5.38 -5.34 -17.34
N TYR A 247 -4.77 -4.76 -16.30
CA TYR A 247 -5.25 -4.95 -14.94
C TYR A 247 -6.55 -4.18 -14.67
N ALA A 248 -6.72 -2.99 -15.25
CA ALA A 248 -7.97 -2.26 -15.19
C ALA A 248 -9.12 -3.07 -15.82
N ASP A 249 -8.89 -3.67 -17.00
CA ASP A 249 -9.85 -4.57 -17.67
C ASP A 249 -10.20 -5.75 -16.76
N GLU A 250 -9.19 -6.46 -16.25
CA GLU A 250 -9.38 -7.60 -15.33
C GLU A 250 -10.28 -7.24 -14.15
N LEU A 251 -10.06 -6.08 -13.53
CA LEU A 251 -10.80 -5.63 -12.35
C LEU A 251 -12.22 -5.16 -12.65
N PHE A 252 -12.42 -4.38 -13.71
CA PHE A 252 -13.64 -3.57 -13.86
C PHE A 252 -14.57 -3.98 -15.00
N LYS A 253 -14.14 -4.79 -15.97
CA LYS A 253 -14.94 -5.08 -17.18
C LYS A 253 -16.30 -5.72 -16.93
N ASP A 254 -16.35 -6.64 -15.96
CA ASP A 254 -17.57 -7.39 -15.62
C ASP A 254 -18.39 -6.72 -14.52
N LEU A 255 -17.92 -5.59 -14.00
CA LEU A 255 -18.65 -4.88 -12.97
C LEU A 255 -19.72 -4.01 -13.65
N PRO A 256 -20.93 -3.91 -13.06
CA PRO A 256 -21.96 -3.02 -13.58
C PRO A 256 -21.39 -1.62 -13.87
N SER A 257 -21.83 -0.96 -14.95
CA SER A 257 -21.46 0.41 -15.27
C SER A 257 -22.70 1.19 -15.69
N ARG A 258 -23.02 2.28 -14.97
CA ARG A 258 -24.23 3.09 -15.25
C ARG A 258 -24.08 3.93 -16.53
N ARG A 259 -22.85 4.14 -16.99
CA ARG A 259 -22.50 5.05 -18.10
C ARG A 259 -21.65 4.37 -19.18
N GLN A 260 -21.47 3.05 -19.10
CA GLN A 260 -20.50 2.31 -19.94
C GLN A 260 -19.10 2.94 -19.88
N GLU A 261 -18.72 3.46 -18.71
CA GLU A 261 -17.36 3.95 -18.43
C GLU A 261 -16.36 2.83 -18.70
N ALA A 262 -15.28 3.17 -19.40
CA ALA A 262 -14.21 2.22 -19.71
C ALA A 262 -13.52 1.75 -18.41
N PRO A 263 -13.03 0.49 -18.35
CA PRO A 263 -12.32 -0.03 -17.19
C PRO A 263 -11.18 0.87 -16.71
N GLU A 264 -10.42 1.48 -17.63
CA GLU A 264 -9.30 2.37 -17.33
C GLU A 264 -9.76 3.67 -16.68
N ASP A 265 -10.88 4.25 -17.13
CA ASP A 265 -11.44 5.46 -16.53
C ASP A 265 -11.92 5.19 -15.10
N ARG A 266 -12.50 4.00 -14.87
CA ARG A 266 -12.91 3.56 -13.53
C ARG A 266 -11.72 3.33 -12.61
N ALA A 267 -10.67 2.68 -13.11
CA ALA A 267 -9.42 2.48 -12.37
C ALA A 267 -8.76 3.82 -12.02
N ALA A 268 -8.72 4.77 -12.95
CA ALA A 268 -8.20 6.11 -12.71
C ALA A 268 -9.02 6.86 -11.63
N ALA A 269 -10.35 6.84 -11.75
CA ALA A 269 -11.24 7.49 -10.77
C ALA A 269 -11.11 6.84 -9.37
N ALA A 270 -11.01 5.51 -9.31
CA ALA A 270 -10.78 4.77 -8.06
C ALA A 270 -9.42 5.13 -7.44
N LEU A 271 -8.36 5.20 -8.24
CA LEU A 271 -7.02 5.57 -7.77
C LEU A 271 -6.99 7.03 -7.27
N ASP A 272 -7.68 7.95 -7.94
CA ASP A 272 -7.82 9.34 -7.50
C ASP A 272 -8.52 9.44 -6.13
N VAL A 273 -9.57 8.63 -5.92
CA VAL A 273 -10.23 8.51 -4.61
C VAL A 273 -9.23 8.02 -3.56
N LEU A 274 -8.53 6.91 -3.79
CA LEU A 274 -7.53 6.37 -2.85
C LEU A 274 -6.42 7.38 -2.52
N ARG A 275 -5.96 8.11 -3.53
CA ARG A 275 -4.94 9.15 -3.38
C ARG A 275 -5.46 10.33 -2.56
N SER A 276 -6.69 10.79 -2.83
CA SER A 276 -7.31 11.90 -2.08
C SER A 276 -7.48 11.60 -0.58
N LEU A 277 -7.55 10.32 -0.23
CA LEU A 277 -7.69 9.82 1.13
C LEU A 277 -6.34 9.48 1.78
N GLY A 278 -5.24 9.58 1.04
CA GLY A 278 -3.91 9.20 1.54
C GLY A 278 -3.76 7.70 1.84
N LEU A 279 -4.57 6.85 1.19
CA LEU A 279 -4.48 5.39 1.29
C LEU A 279 -3.39 4.81 0.39
N VAL A 280 -2.98 5.58 -0.62
CA VAL A 280 -1.87 5.24 -1.52
C VAL A 280 -0.83 6.36 -1.53
N SER A 281 0.42 5.97 -1.67
CA SER A 281 1.58 6.86 -1.84
C SER A 281 2.43 6.36 -3.02
N ALA A 282 3.31 7.21 -3.53
CA ALA A 282 4.24 6.83 -4.60
C ALA A 282 5.63 6.59 -4.01
N ALA A 283 6.26 5.49 -4.35
CA ALA A 283 7.66 5.19 -4.01
C ALA A 283 8.50 5.10 -5.26
N HIS A 284 9.68 5.72 -5.24
CA HIS A 284 10.67 5.63 -6.32
C HIS A 284 11.65 4.54 -5.95
N VAL A 285 11.62 3.46 -6.73
CA VAL A 285 12.41 2.25 -6.46
C VAL A 285 13.39 2.06 -7.58
N LEU A 286 14.66 1.91 -7.23
CA LEU A 286 15.74 1.51 -8.14
C LEU A 286 15.70 -0.01 -8.30
N TRP A 287 15.77 -0.48 -9.54
CA TRP A 287 15.79 -1.90 -9.90
C TRP A 287 17.09 -2.25 -10.62
N THR A 288 17.58 -3.47 -10.42
CA THR A 288 18.75 -4.01 -11.15
C THR A 288 18.54 -4.01 -12.65
N ALA A 289 17.31 -4.28 -13.07
CA ALA A 289 16.87 -4.29 -14.45
C ALA A 289 15.37 -4.00 -14.55
N SER A 290 14.88 -3.77 -15.77
CA SER A 290 13.45 -3.57 -16.01
C SER A 290 12.63 -4.85 -15.71
N PRO A 291 11.66 -4.80 -14.78
CA PRO A 291 10.80 -5.95 -14.46
C PRO A 291 9.79 -6.31 -15.54
N PHE A 292 9.72 -5.52 -16.61
CA PHE A 292 8.91 -5.79 -17.80
C PHE A 292 9.62 -6.69 -18.80
N THR A 293 10.95 -6.69 -18.80
CA THR A 293 11.76 -7.39 -19.80
C THR A 293 12.62 -8.49 -19.19
N GLU A 294 13.03 -8.35 -17.92
CA GLU A 294 13.95 -9.27 -17.26
C GLU A 294 13.31 -10.00 -16.09
N ARG A 295 13.40 -11.33 -16.10
CA ARG A 295 12.78 -12.19 -15.09
C ARG A 295 13.50 -12.12 -13.73
N ASP A 296 14.81 -11.93 -13.76
CA ASP A 296 15.68 -11.90 -12.57
C ASP A 296 15.87 -10.47 -12.03
N SER A 297 15.06 -9.52 -12.51
CA SER A 297 15.02 -8.16 -11.99
C SER A 297 14.59 -8.15 -10.53
N ALA A 298 15.28 -7.34 -9.73
CA ALA A 298 14.99 -7.20 -8.31
C ALA A 298 15.09 -5.72 -7.90
N PRO A 299 14.26 -5.28 -6.93
CA PRO A 299 14.42 -3.95 -6.37
C PRO A 299 15.72 -3.88 -5.56
N LEU A 300 16.55 -2.92 -5.90
CA LEU A 300 17.81 -2.62 -5.23
C LEU A 300 17.58 -1.77 -3.98
N ALA A 301 16.82 -0.69 -4.13
CA ALA A 301 16.57 0.25 -3.03
C ALA A 301 15.36 1.15 -3.30
N THR A 302 14.62 1.49 -2.24
CA THR A 302 13.62 2.57 -2.29
C THR A 302 14.29 3.91 -2.04
N LEU A 303 14.42 4.69 -3.11
CA LEU A 303 15.13 5.97 -3.11
C LEU A 303 14.36 7.06 -2.36
N TYR A 304 13.03 7.06 -2.52
CA TYR A 304 12.16 8.11 -2.04
C TYR A 304 10.71 7.63 -1.91
N VAL A 305 9.95 8.16 -0.95
CA VAL A 305 8.51 7.88 -0.78
C VAL A 305 7.76 9.20 -0.64
N LYS A 306 6.86 9.48 -1.60
CA LYS A 306 6.07 10.70 -1.73
C LYS A 306 4.70 10.53 -1.08
N GLY A 307 4.39 11.39 -0.11
CA GLY A 307 3.06 11.44 0.51
C GLY A 307 2.82 10.47 1.67
N GLY A 308 3.87 9.82 2.18
CA GLY A 308 3.79 9.02 3.42
C GLY A 308 3.66 9.91 4.66
N SER A 309 2.79 9.53 5.60
CA SER A 309 2.66 10.20 6.91
C SER A 309 3.75 9.80 7.91
N THR A 310 4.61 8.85 7.58
CA THR A 310 5.77 8.45 8.39
C THR A 310 6.97 9.32 8.02
N PHE A 311 6.88 10.60 8.39
CA PHE A 311 8.00 11.55 8.38
C PHE A 311 9.09 11.21 9.43
N THR A 312 8.96 10.10 10.17
CA THR A 312 9.76 9.86 11.38
C THR A 312 10.96 8.93 11.20
N ASP A 313 11.01 8.01 10.23
CA ASP A 313 12.09 6.98 10.22
C ASP A 313 12.90 6.82 8.91
N GLY A 314 12.54 7.51 7.82
CA GLY A 314 13.24 7.38 6.54
C GLY A 314 13.97 8.65 6.15
N ARG A 315 15.27 8.78 6.51
CA ARG A 315 16.14 9.65 5.69
C ARG A 315 16.07 9.09 4.27
N HIS A 316 15.46 9.81 3.35
CA HIS A 316 15.39 9.40 1.95
C HIS A 316 16.81 9.16 1.44
N LEU A 317 17.05 8.08 0.69
CA LEU A 317 18.38 7.79 0.12
C LEU A 317 18.85 8.93 -0.79
N GLN A 318 17.94 9.76 -1.29
CA GLN A 318 18.28 11.02 -1.97
C GLN A 318 19.29 11.84 -1.16
N HIS A 319 19.12 12.01 0.16
CA HIS A 319 20.08 12.77 0.98
C HIS A 319 21.51 12.23 0.95
N GLU A 320 21.64 10.91 0.95
CA GLU A 320 22.92 10.23 1.03
C GLU A 320 23.57 10.26 -0.37
N ILE A 321 22.77 10.15 -1.43
CA ILE A 321 23.23 10.42 -2.80
C ILE A 321 23.66 11.88 -2.96
N ASP A 322 22.92 12.83 -2.37
CA ASP A 322 23.28 14.25 -2.36
C ASP A 322 24.66 14.48 -1.72
N ALA A 323 24.95 13.77 -0.63
CA ALA A 323 26.24 13.82 0.06
C ALA A 323 27.38 13.26 -0.81
N VAL A 324 27.21 12.06 -1.40
CA VAL A 324 28.23 11.46 -2.29
C VAL A 324 28.54 12.35 -3.48
N VAL A 325 27.53 12.93 -4.12
CA VAL A 325 27.74 13.83 -5.28
C VAL A 325 28.55 15.07 -4.90
N LYS A 326 28.34 15.59 -3.68
CA LYS A 326 29.11 16.72 -3.16
C LYS A 326 30.56 16.32 -2.85
N ASP A 327 30.77 15.16 -2.22
CA ASP A 327 32.10 14.75 -1.76
C ASP A 327 33.00 14.27 -2.91
N THR A 328 32.40 13.82 -4.01
CA THR A 328 33.09 13.42 -5.25
C THR A 328 33.38 14.58 -6.21
N ASP A 329 33.00 15.82 -5.85
CA ASP A 329 33.07 17.03 -6.71
C ASP A 329 32.47 16.84 -8.11
N THR A 330 31.56 15.88 -8.28
CA THR A 330 30.95 15.48 -9.58
C THR A 330 30.37 16.66 -10.35
N ILE A 331 30.03 17.75 -9.66
CA ILE A 331 29.32 18.90 -10.22
C ILE A 331 29.87 20.22 -9.65
N GLU A 332 31.20 20.30 -9.51
CA GLU A 332 31.87 21.50 -9.01
C GLU A 332 31.44 22.75 -9.79
N GLY A 333 30.98 23.79 -9.08
CA GLY A 333 30.62 25.10 -9.67
C GLY A 333 29.17 25.31 -10.12
N SER A 334 28.29 24.31 -10.05
CA SER A 334 26.90 24.45 -10.50
C SER A 334 25.97 24.99 -9.40
N ALA A 335 25.36 26.15 -9.66
CA ALA A 335 24.32 26.76 -8.79
C ALA A 335 23.03 25.90 -8.68
N LEU A 336 22.91 24.84 -9.49
CA LEU A 336 21.75 23.96 -9.55
C LEU A 336 21.74 22.86 -8.48
N TYR A 337 22.84 22.71 -7.73
CA TYR A 337 22.94 21.80 -6.60
C TYR A 337 23.06 22.60 -5.32
N PRO A 338 21.96 23.26 -4.86
CA PRO A 338 21.99 23.88 -3.56
C PRO A 338 22.36 22.81 -2.53
N ARG A 339 23.22 23.16 -1.58
CA ARG A 339 23.46 22.30 -0.42
C ARG A 339 22.10 21.93 0.15
N ALA A 340 21.93 20.67 0.59
CA ALA A 340 20.76 20.28 1.37
C ALA A 340 20.48 21.42 2.36
N ALA A 341 19.24 21.93 2.34
CA ALA A 341 18.91 23.06 3.19
C ALA A 341 19.24 22.69 4.64
N GLU A 342 19.57 23.67 5.50
CA GLU A 342 19.90 23.39 6.92
C GLU A 342 18.80 22.59 7.64
N ASP A 343 17.58 22.56 7.08
CA ASP A 343 16.44 21.75 7.51
C ASP A 343 16.52 20.27 7.12
N GLY A 344 17.62 19.83 6.49
CA GLY A 344 17.85 18.45 6.10
C GLY A 344 16.93 17.98 4.99
N LYS A 345 16.47 18.86 4.07
CA LYS A 345 15.75 18.49 2.84
C LYS A 345 16.67 18.45 1.61
N SER A 346 16.44 17.45 0.75
CA SER A 346 17.21 17.31 -0.50
C SER A 346 16.93 18.51 -1.38
N ALA A 347 17.96 18.98 -2.08
CA ALA A 347 17.89 20.08 -3.05
C ALA A 347 16.76 19.93 -4.08
N PHE A 348 16.38 18.69 -4.38
CA PHE A 348 15.41 18.34 -5.41
C PHE A 348 14.08 17.84 -4.87
N PHE A 349 13.85 17.95 -3.55
CA PHE A 349 12.57 17.57 -2.94
C PHE A 349 11.40 18.30 -3.62
N GLY A 350 10.50 17.53 -4.25
CA GLY A 350 9.34 18.07 -4.95
C GLY A 350 9.63 18.68 -6.33
N SER A 351 10.86 18.65 -6.83
CA SER A 351 11.24 19.17 -8.16
C SER A 351 10.76 18.28 -9.32
N GLY A 352 10.45 17.00 -9.04
CA GLY A 352 10.19 15.99 -10.06
C GLY A 352 11.45 15.45 -10.74
N ILE A 353 12.64 15.86 -10.30
CA ILE A 353 13.95 15.34 -10.72
C ILE A 353 14.52 14.56 -9.55
N TYR A 354 15.02 13.35 -9.82
CA TYR A 354 15.62 12.47 -8.81
C TYR A 354 16.90 11.87 -9.36
N ARG A 355 17.72 11.35 -8.45
CA ARG A 355 19.02 10.79 -8.79
C ARG A 355 19.26 9.44 -8.17
N TYR A 356 20.17 8.69 -8.78
CA TYR A 356 20.75 7.48 -8.24
C TYR A 356 22.17 7.31 -8.77
N ILE A 357 22.95 6.45 -8.13
CA ILE A 357 24.32 6.14 -8.52
C ILE A 357 24.39 4.62 -8.73
N VAL A 358 24.95 4.22 -9.86
CA VAL A 358 25.17 2.82 -10.25
C VAL A 358 26.56 2.67 -10.85
N GLN A 359 27.03 1.44 -11.00
CA GLN A 359 28.28 1.19 -11.73
C GLN A 359 28.08 1.53 -13.21
N GLU A 360 29.14 1.96 -13.89
CA GLU A 360 29.10 2.36 -15.30
C GLU A 360 28.51 1.27 -16.21
N ASN A 361 28.86 0.01 -15.95
CA ASN A 361 28.35 -1.16 -16.68
C ASN A 361 26.89 -1.53 -16.36
N GLU A 362 26.28 -0.92 -15.35
CA GLU A 362 24.90 -1.17 -14.93
C GLU A 362 23.93 -0.06 -15.38
N VAL A 363 24.44 1.05 -15.94
CA VAL A 363 23.63 2.22 -16.34
C VAL A 363 22.54 1.86 -17.33
N GLU A 364 22.84 1.02 -18.32
CA GLU A 364 21.86 0.64 -19.36
C GLU A 364 20.78 -0.32 -18.86
N ALA A 365 21.12 -1.16 -17.88
CA ALA A 365 20.21 -2.16 -17.32
C ALA A 365 19.30 -1.54 -16.26
N SER A 366 19.87 -0.72 -15.37
CA SER A 366 19.19 -0.19 -14.19
C SER A 366 18.04 0.75 -14.57
N VAL A 367 16.93 0.64 -13.84
CA VAL A 367 15.78 1.54 -14.03
C VAL A 367 15.21 2.00 -12.70
N VAL A 368 14.62 3.20 -12.71
CA VAL A 368 13.83 3.68 -11.57
C VAL A 368 12.36 3.70 -11.95
N LEU A 369 11.55 3.03 -11.12
CA LEU A 369 10.11 2.99 -11.26
C LEU A 369 9.46 3.78 -10.13
N THR A 370 8.49 4.61 -10.47
CA THR A 370 7.54 5.14 -9.50
C THR A 370 6.43 4.10 -9.34
N GLN A 371 6.31 3.48 -8.18
CA GLN A 371 5.35 2.41 -7.88
C GLN A 371 4.45 2.77 -6.69
N LEU A 372 3.31 2.07 -6.57
CA LEU A 372 2.38 2.31 -5.47
C LEU A 372 2.86 1.68 -4.15
N ARG A 373 2.67 2.44 -3.07
CA ARG A 373 2.72 1.97 -1.68
C ARG A 373 1.36 2.17 -1.05
N LEU A 374 0.98 1.21 -0.22
CA LEU A 374 -0.33 1.19 0.44
C LEU A 374 -0.17 1.58 1.91
N LYS A 375 -1.15 2.30 2.44
CA LYS A 375 -1.31 2.54 3.87
C LYS A 375 -2.25 1.48 4.45
N HIS A 376 -2.21 1.24 5.76
CA HIS A 376 -3.08 0.26 6.46
C HIS A 376 -2.89 -1.18 5.99
N VAL A 377 -1.69 -1.51 5.50
CA VAL A 377 -1.25 -2.90 5.36
C VAL A 377 -1.14 -3.49 6.77
N ALA A 378 -1.73 -4.66 6.98
CA ALA A 378 -1.67 -5.35 8.27
C ALA A 378 -0.24 -5.64 8.71
N ASP A 379 0.02 -5.65 10.02
CA ASP A 379 1.29 -6.12 10.58
C ASP A 379 1.35 -7.65 10.64
N SER A 380 1.24 -8.30 9.48
CA SER A 380 1.35 -9.75 9.34
C SER A 380 2.82 -10.19 9.27
N ASP A 381 3.09 -11.48 9.49
CA ASP A 381 4.45 -12.03 9.41
C ASP A 381 5.10 -11.76 8.05
N SER A 382 4.33 -11.88 6.96
CA SER A 382 4.77 -11.57 5.60
C SER A 382 5.17 -10.09 5.45
N HIS A 383 4.35 -9.18 5.99
CA HIS A 383 4.66 -7.75 5.92
C HIS A 383 5.91 -7.40 6.73
N ARG A 384 6.08 -7.96 7.94
CA ARG A 384 7.28 -7.77 8.76
C ARG A 384 8.53 -8.31 8.09
N ALA A 385 8.48 -9.52 7.53
CA ALA A 385 9.58 -10.08 6.75
C ALA A 385 9.97 -9.15 5.59
N GLY A 386 8.98 -8.65 4.86
CA GLY A 386 9.18 -7.66 3.80
C GLY A 386 9.80 -6.34 4.28
N LEU A 387 9.42 -5.83 5.46
CA LEU A 387 10.05 -4.65 6.07
C LEU A 387 11.53 -4.87 6.41
N VAL A 388 11.89 -6.07 6.90
CA VAL A 388 13.29 -6.44 7.15
C VAL A 388 14.09 -6.42 5.84
N VAL A 389 13.58 -7.04 4.78
CA VAL A 389 14.23 -7.05 3.46
C VAL A 389 14.39 -5.63 2.91
N GLU A 390 13.36 -4.80 3.08
CA GLU A 390 13.40 -3.39 2.68
C GLU A 390 14.49 -2.60 3.43
N SER A 391 14.66 -2.85 4.73
CA SER A 391 15.75 -2.25 5.52
C SER A 391 17.12 -2.74 5.03
N LEU A 392 17.27 -4.04 4.77
CA LEU A 392 18.52 -4.62 4.26
C LEU A 392 18.92 -4.02 2.91
N ARG A 393 17.96 -3.83 1.99
CA ARG A 393 18.17 -3.13 0.73
C ARG A 393 18.67 -1.71 0.92
N ARG A 394 18.00 -0.95 1.79
CA ARG A 394 18.39 0.43 2.12
C ARG A 394 19.82 0.46 2.65
N ASP A 395 20.12 -0.36 3.65
CA ASP A 395 21.42 -0.36 4.31
C ASP A 395 22.54 -0.90 3.40
N GLY A 396 22.23 -1.88 2.53
CA GLY A 396 23.13 -2.35 1.48
C GLY A 396 23.47 -1.27 0.46
N TYR A 397 22.47 -0.52 -0.01
CA TYR A 397 22.71 0.60 -0.93
C TYR A 397 23.45 1.76 -0.24
N LEU A 398 23.19 2.04 1.04
CA LEU A 398 23.97 3.01 1.82
C LEU A 398 25.43 2.59 1.98
N ALA A 399 25.69 1.31 2.26
CA ALA A 399 27.05 0.78 2.33
C ALA A 399 27.77 0.90 0.98
N TYR A 400 27.06 0.62 -0.11
CA TYR A 400 27.54 0.83 -1.48
C TYR A 400 27.91 2.30 -1.73
N LEU A 401 27.02 3.26 -1.43
CA LEU A 401 27.29 4.70 -1.54
C LEU A 401 28.53 5.12 -0.74
N ARG A 402 28.65 4.68 0.51
CA ARG A 402 29.80 5.01 1.37
C ARG A 402 31.11 4.38 0.91
N SER A 403 31.06 3.23 0.25
CA SER A 403 32.27 2.60 -0.31
C SER A 403 32.93 3.47 -1.39
N MET A 404 32.17 4.38 -2.01
CA MET A 404 32.67 5.32 -3.02
C MET A 404 33.45 6.50 -2.43
N GLU A 405 33.31 6.78 -1.13
CA GLU A 405 34.00 7.88 -0.44
C GLU A 405 35.44 7.51 -0.05
N VAL A 406 35.77 6.21 -0.05
CA VAL A 406 37.05 5.66 0.43
C VAL A 406 38.00 5.28 -0.72
N ALA A 407 37.52 5.25 -1.96
CA ALA A 407 38.30 4.99 -3.18
C ALA A 407 38.84 6.31 -3.76
#